data_AF-V8CF14-F1
#
_entry.id   AF-V8CF14-F1
#
_cell.length_a   1.000
_cell.length_b   1.000
_cell.length_c   1.000
_cell.angle_alpha   90.00
_cell.angle_beta   90.00
_cell.angle_gamma   90.00
#
_symmetry.space_group_name_H-M   'P 1'
#
loop_
_entity.id
_entity.type
_entity.pdbx_description
1 polymer ?
#
loop_
_entity_poly.entity_id
_entity_poly.type
_entity_poly.pdbx_seq_one_letter_code
_entity_poly.pdbx_strand_id
1 'polypeptide(L)'
;MIGKCKAIAHGSTALDYIFREGKLGKHLVSNHIYGTTPKEIYGEMKMVSDYNTRCRNKFLRIEIGIAPKDEKRLSLESVRNLASNFARQIGLKNHQWVAVTHKDTDNMHIHIIANRISLYGEVYDTTFVSNRAARVAEELSRKYGMTIAKEVKTDRKHQKEKSNPTREQTKKEMRQICYALLDKYRGTDITGHSMFLYELNKNGIAIERMKNKQGKVYGLKFSYTGQSFKASEIGREFGYRSLQKNFESTNKEESKILRQTVQEPTEKNEQPNADYQLVPKSRSTVSRDYATPQVQNSIGAVADTIVSAADEAVEGLGDLITPSTQGNDLTEAAWQRKLRYQANRKKKRGRGL
;
A
#
# COMPACT_ATOMS: atom_id res chain seq x y z
N MET A 1 -3.30 -6.21 -23.70
CA MET A 1 -3.78 -6.88 -22.48
C MET A 1 -2.93 -6.52 -21.27
N ILE A 2 -3.44 -6.68 -20.05
CA ILE A 2 -2.68 -6.58 -18.78
C ILE A 2 -2.95 -7.84 -17.95
N GLY A 3 -1.92 -8.63 -17.66
CA GLY A 3 -2.00 -9.77 -16.74
C GLY A 3 -1.52 -9.40 -15.34
N LYS A 4 -2.29 -9.77 -14.32
CA LYS A 4 -1.90 -9.77 -12.90
C LYS A 4 -2.06 -11.18 -12.35
N CYS A 5 -1.16 -11.62 -11.48
CA CYS A 5 -1.30 -12.87 -10.73
C CYS A 5 -0.89 -12.66 -9.27
N LYS A 6 -1.63 -13.23 -8.32
CA LYS A 6 -1.34 -13.16 -6.89
C LYS A 6 -1.67 -14.48 -6.21
N ALA A 7 -0.75 -14.97 -5.37
CA ALA A 7 -1.02 -16.10 -4.49
C ALA A 7 -1.92 -15.67 -3.32
N ILE A 8 -2.94 -16.48 -3.02
CA ILE A 8 -3.94 -16.21 -1.97
C ILE A 8 -4.23 -17.48 -1.15
N ALA A 9 -4.71 -17.29 0.09
CA ALA A 9 -5.15 -18.38 0.96
C ALA A 9 -6.65 -18.71 0.80
N HIS A 10 -7.50 -17.71 0.54
CA HIS A 10 -8.96 -17.85 0.57
C HIS A 10 -9.55 -18.15 -0.82
N GLY A 11 -9.43 -19.40 -1.28
CA GLY A 11 -9.95 -19.84 -2.57
C GLY A 11 -11.47 -19.68 -2.72
N SER A 12 -12.25 -20.09 -1.69
CA SER A 12 -13.71 -19.99 -1.69
C SER A 12 -14.21 -18.56 -1.91
N THR A 13 -13.72 -17.60 -1.14
CA THR A 13 -14.09 -16.18 -1.28
C THR A 13 -13.70 -15.60 -2.64
N ALA A 14 -12.64 -16.13 -3.28
CA ALA A 14 -12.28 -15.72 -4.64
C ALA A 14 -13.24 -16.30 -5.68
N LEU A 15 -13.66 -17.56 -5.53
CA LEU A 15 -14.68 -18.21 -6.37
C LEU A 15 -16.05 -17.52 -6.21
N ASP A 16 -16.53 -17.33 -4.97
CA ASP A 16 -17.77 -16.60 -4.69
C ASP A 16 -17.80 -15.20 -5.32
N TYR A 17 -16.63 -14.52 -5.38
CA TYR A 17 -16.50 -13.22 -6.03
C TYR A 17 -16.54 -13.29 -7.56
N ILE A 18 -15.91 -14.32 -8.16
CA ILE A 18 -15.84 -14.47 -9.62
C ILE A 18 -17.08 -15.10 -10.27
N PHE A 19 -18.02 -15.61 -9.48
CA PHE A 19 -19.31 -16.17 -9.93
C PHE A 19 -20.52 -15.34 -9.47
N ARG A 20 -20.31 -14.14 -8.95
CA ARG A 20 -21.38 -13.34 -8.34
C ARG A 20 -22.38 -12.83 -9.38
N GLU A 21 -23.66 -13.09 -9.13
CA GLU A 21 -24.79 -12.59 -9.93
C GLU A 21 -24.75 -11.06 -10.12
N GLY A 22 -25.27 -10.60 -11.27
CA GLY A 22 -25.21 -9.20 -11.71
C GLY A 22 -23.94 -8.85 -12.50
N LYS A 23 -22.91 -9.69 -12.46
CA LYS A 23 -21.80 -9.67 -13.43
C LYS A 23 -22.16 -10.53 -14.63
N LEU A 24 -21.62 -10.22 -15.82
CA LEU A 24 -21.77 -11.05 -17.03
C LEU A 24 -20.93 -12.35 -16.96
N GLY A 25 -21.06 -13.07 -15.86
CA GLY A 25 -20.28 -14.24 -15.46
C GLY A 25 -20.59 -15.50 -16.28
N LYS A 26 -20.24 -15.47 -17.57
CA LYS A 26 -20.21 -16.70 -18.37
C LYS A 26 -18.99 -17.51 -17.93
N HIS A 27 -19.23 -18.69 -17.36
CA HIS A 27 -18.21 -19.73 -17.21
C HIS A 27 -17.54 -19.95 -18.57
N LEU A 28 -16.25 -19.62 -18.68
CA LEU A 28 -15.54 -19.71 -19.94
C LEU A 28 -15.09 -21.15 -20.16
N VAL A 29 -14.22 -21.62 -19.26
CA VAL A 29 -13.49 -22.87 -19.40
C VAL A 29 -12.90 -23.24 -18.04
N SER A 30 -12.92 -24.53 -17.73
CA SER A 30 -12.27 -25.15 -16.58
C SER A 30 -11.23 -26.17 -17.05
N ASN A 31 -10.31 -26.52 -16.16
CA ASN A 31 -9.29 -27.55 -16.36
C ASN A 31 -9.21 -28.39 -15.09
N HIS A 32 -9.41 -29.71 -15.22
CA HIS A 32 -9.45 -30.67 -14.10
C HIS A 32 -10.48 -30.33 -13.00
N ILE A 33 -11.61 -29.71 -13.39
CA ILE A 33 -12.72 -29.34 -12.52
C ILE A 33 -14.04 -29.61 -13.28
N TYR A 34 -14.96 -30.31 -12.63
CA TYR A 34 -16.30 -30.66 -13.17
C TYR A 34 -17.42 -29.80 -12.56
N GLY A 35 -17.25 -29.36 -11.33
CA GLY A 35 -18.20 -28.54 -10.58
C GLY A 35 -18.60 -27.27 -11.32
N THR A 36 -19.88 -26.91 -11.17
CA THR A 36 -20.49 -25.76 -11.85
C THR A 36 -20.73 -24.59 -10.90
N THR A 37 -20.95 -24.86 -9.60
CA THR A 37 -21.11 -23.83 -8.58
C THR A 37 -19.79 -23.51 -7.87
N PRO A 38 -19.61 -22.30 -7.29
CA PRO A 38 -18.42 -21.94 -6.52
C PRO A 38 -18.09 -22.91 -5.37
N LYS A 39 -19.13 -23.53 -4.78
CA LYS A 39 -19.00 -24.48 -3.67
C LYS A 39 -18.48 -25.84 -4.16
N GLU A 40 -19.03 -26.38 -5.25
CA GLU A 40 -18.53 -27.61 -5.88
C GLU A 40 -17.07 -27.44 -6.30
N ILE A 41 -16.79 -26.37 -7.07
CA ILE A 41 -15.46 -26.03 -7.57
C ILE A 41 -14.47 -25.91 -6.40
N TYR A 42 -14.85 -25.21 -5.33
CA TYR A 42 -14.00 -25.10 -4.15
C TYR A 42 -13.80 -26.45 -3.45
N GLY A 43 -14.82 -27.31 -3.41
CA GLY A 43 -14.72 -28.67 -2.87
C GLY A 43 -13.68 -29.52 -3.62
N GLU A 44 -13.79 -29.58 -4.95
CA GLU A 44 -12.84 -30.27 -5.83
C GLU A 44 -11.42 -29.74 -5.70
N MET A 45 -11.27 -28.40 -5.72
CA MET A 45 -9.96 -27.78 -5.55
C MET A 45 -9.39 -28.01 -4.15
N LYS A 46 -10.25 -28.04 -3.12
CA LYS A 46 -9.83 -28.28 -1.74
C LYS A 46 -9.22 -29.66 -1.58
N MET A 47 -9.84 -30.71 -2.14
CA MET A 47 -9.33 -32.09 -2.07
C MET A 47 -7.86 -32.19 -2.51
N VAL A 48 -7.53 -31.64 -3.68
CA VAL A 48 -6.13 -31.63 -4.18
C VAL A 48 -5.26 -30.68 -3.36
N SER A 49 -5.79 -29.53 -2.94
CA SER A 49 -5.02 -28.57 -2.15
C SER A 49 -4.65 -29.08 -0.75
N ASP A 50 -5.37 -30.06 -0.20
CA ASP A 50 -5.13 -30.58 1.15
C ASP A 50 -4.03 -31.65 1.22
N TYR A 51 -3.58 -32.19 0.08
CA TYR A 51 -2.35 -33.00 0.01
C TYR A 51 -1.09 -32.24 0.49
N ASN A 52 -1.11 -30.91 0.48
CA ASN A 52 0.01 -30.10 0.99
C ASN A 52 -0.42 -29.19 2.16
N THR A 53 -0.02 -29.58 3.38
CA THR A 53 -0.27 -28.85 4.63
C THR A 53 0.68 -27.68 4.85
N ARG A 54 1.86 -27.68 4.21
CA ARG A 54 2.91 -26.65 4.37
C ARG A 54 2.59 -25.37 3.59
N CYS A 55 1.90 -25.49 2.45
CA CYS A 55 1.56 -24.36 1.59
C CYS A 55 0.41 -23.52 2.17
N ARG A 56 0.70 -22.33 2.71
CA ARG A 56 -0.32 -21.40 3.25
C ARG A 56 -1.18 -20.74 2.16
N ASN A 57 -0.57 -20.29 1.08
CA ASN A 57 -1.27 -19.65 -0.05
C ASN A 57 -1.56 -20.73 -1.11
N LYS A 58 -2.63 -21.51 -0.89
CA LYS A 58 -2.99 -22.68 -1.71
C LYS A 58 -3.55 -22.35 -3.10
N PHE A 59 -3.90 -21.09 -3.38
CA PHE A 59 -4.54 -20.71 -4.65
C PHE A 59 -3.83 -19.54 -5.33
N LEU A 60 -4.04 -19.40 -6.64
CA LEU A 60 -3.66 -18.25 -7.44
C LEU A 60 -4.93 -17.54 -7.90
N ARG A 61 -4.98 -16.21 -7.73
CA ARG A 61 -5.94 -15.33 -8.42
C ARG A 61 -5.20 -14.62 -9.55
N ILE A 62 -5.68 -14.83 -10.76
CA ILE A 62 -5.20 -14.22 -12.00
C ILE A 62 -6.30 -13.31 -12.53
N GLU A 63 -5.92 -12.14 -13.03
CA GLU A 63 -6.81 -11.14 -13.62
C GLU A 63 -6.19 -10.64 -14.92
N ILE A 64 -6.92 -10.77 -16.02
CA ILE A 64 -6.47 -10.46 -17.38
C ILE A 64 -7.40 -9.36 -17.92
N GLY A 65 -6.91 -8.12 -17.92
CA GLY A 65 -7.63 -6.95 -18.45
C GLY A 65 -7.43 -6.79 -19.96
N ILE A 66 -8.53 -6.68 -20.69
CA ILE A 66 -8.58 -6.42 -22.14
C ILE A 66 -8.78 -4.91 -22.35
N ALA A 67 -8.22 -4.34 -23.43
CA ALA A 67 -8.43 -2.93 -23.75
C ALA A 67 -9.78 -2.73 -24.48
N PRO A 68 -10.53 -1.64 -24.26
CA PRO A 68 -11.86 -1.45 -24.85
C PRO A 68 -11.86 -1.50 -26.39
N LYS A 69 -10.78 -1.04 -27.02
CA LYS A 69 -10.61 -1.11 -28.49
C LYS A 69 -10.43 -2.54 -29.02
N ASP A 70 -9.93 -3.45 -28.20
CA ASP A 70 -9.77 -4.87 -28.58
C ASP A 70 -11.06 -5.67 -28.30
N GLU A 71 -11.88 -5.24 -27.34
CA GLU A 71 -13.09 -5.96 -26.88
C GLU A 71 -14.06 -6.29 -28.03
N LYS A 72 -14.34 -5.32 -28.91
CA LYS A 72 -15.25 -5.50 -30.06
C LYS A 72 -14.78 -6.56 -31.06
N ARG A 73 -13.51 -6.97 -31.02
CA ARG A 73 -12.90 -7.96 -31.92
C ARG A 73 -12.86 -9.38 -31.33
N LEU A 74 -13.30 -9.56 -30.08
CA LEU A 74 -13.20 -10.82 -29.37
C LEU A 74 -14.56 -11.54 -29.31
N SER A 75 -14.67 -12.67 -30.02
CA SER A 75 -15.75 -13.63 -29.80
C SER A 75 -15.58 -14.36 -28.47
N LEU A 76 -16.65 -14.97 -27.96
CA LEU A 76 -16.60 -15.81 -26.75
C LEU A 76 -15.58 -16.95 -26.87
N GLU A 77 -15.41 -17.50 -28.07
CA GLU A 77 -14.41 -18.52 -28.37
C GLU A 77 -12.98 -17.95 -28.32
N SER A 78 -12.72 -16.79 -28.91
CA SER A 78 -11.43 -16.11 -28.80
C SER A 78 -11.05 -15.84 -27.34
N VAL A 79 -12.02 -15.49 -26.49
CA VAL A 79 -11.83 -15.26 -25.05
C VAL A 79 -11.51 -16.57 -24.30
N ARG A 80 -12.19 -17.68 -24.63
CA ARG A 80 -11.89 -19.02 -24.10
C ARG A 80 -10.49 -19.49 -24.48
N ASN A 81 -10.14 -19.32 -25.76
CA ASN A 81 -8.82 -19.64 -26.29
C ASN A 81 -7.73 -18.79 -25.64
N LEU A 82 -7.97 -17.49 -25.45
CA LEU A 82 -7.05 -16.58 -24.75
C LEU A 82 -6.81 -17.01 -23.29
N ALA A 83 -7.86 -17.35 -22.54
CA ALA A 83 -7.75 -17.87 -21.18
C ALA A 83 -6.95 -19.18 -21.10
N SER A 84 -7.27 -20.14 -21.97
CA SER A 84 -6.60 -21.46 -22.03
C SER A 84 -5.13 -21.35 -22.45
N ASN A 85 -4.82 -20.48 -23.41
CA ASN A 85 -3.45 -20.21 -23.85
C ASN A 85 -2.63 -19.51 -22.76
N PHE A 86 -3.23 -18.55 -22.03
CA PHE A 86 -2.60 -17.90 -20.88
C PHE A 86 -2.29 -18.92 -19.76
N ALA A 87 -3.29 -19.74 -19.37
CA ALA A 87 -3.12 -20.74 -18.34
C ALA A 87 -2.04 -21.78 -18.71
N ARG A 88 -1.98 -22.19 -19.99
CA ARG A 88 -0.92 -23.09 -20.48
C ARG A 88 0.46 -22.43 -20.45
N GLN A 89 0.61 -21.20 -20.96
CA GLN A 89 1.90 -20.50 -20.97
C GLN A 89 2.42 -20.12 -19.59
N ILE A 90 1.54 -19.85 -18.62
CA ILE A 90 1.95 -19.59 -17.23
C ILE A 90 2.22 -20.88 -16.44
N GLY A 91 2.00 -22.07 -17.02
CA GLY A 91 2.39 -23.37 -16.42
C GLY A 91 1.29 -24.11 -15.66
N LEU A 92 0.00 -23.80 -15.88
CA LEU A 92 -1.13 -24.39 -15.13
C LEU A 92 -1.72 -25.65 -15.77
N LYS A 93 -1.00 -26.34 -16.68
CA LYS A 93 -1.49 -27.54 -17.38
C LYS A 93 -1.96 -28.65 -16.41
N ASN A 94 -1.17 -28.90 -15.37
CA ASN A 94 -1.38 -29.97 -14.38
C ASN A 94 -2.07 -29.45 -13.11
N HIS A 95 -2.60 -28.22 -13.15
CA HIS A 95 -3.28 -27.57 -12.04
C HIS A 95 -4.77 -27.47 -12.32
N GLN A 96 -5.58 -27.64 -11.29
CA GLN A 96 -7.01 -27.34 -11.38
C GLN A 96 -7.20 -25.83 -11.51
N TRP A 97 -7.98 -25.38 -12.49
CA TRP A 97 -8.32 -23.96 -12.60
C TRP A 97 -9.65 -23.72 -13.32
N VAL A 98 -10.26 -22.58 -13.04
CA VAL A 98 -11.51 -22.12 -13.67
C VAL A 98 -11.38 -20.67 -14.12
N ALA A 99 -11.88 -20.36 -15.32
CA ALA A 99 -11.91 -19.02 -15.89
C ALA A 99 -13.35 -18.51 -16.06
N VAL A 100 -13.58 -17.26 -15.65
CA VAL A 100 -14.84 -16.55 -15.84
C VAL A 100 -14.57 -15.18 -16.45
N THR A 101 -15.34 -14.79 -17.45
CA THR A 101 -15.31 -13.43 -17.99
C THR A 101 -16.26 -12.53 -17.23
N HIS A 102 -15.88 -11.27 -17.06
CA HIS A 102 -16.73 -10.21 -16.56
C HIS A 102 -16.55 -8.95 -17.41
N LYS A 103 -17.49 -8.02 -17.25
CA LYS A 103 -17.42 -6.66 -17.75
C LYS A 103 -17.89 -5.73 -16.64
N ASP A 104 -17.04 -5.58 -15.62
CA ASP A 104 -17.29 -4.66 -14.51
C ASP A 104 -16.55 -3.35 -14.84
N THR A 105 -17.25 -2.20 -14.95
CA THR A 105 -16.75 -0.96 -15.60
C THR A 105 -16.35 -1.15 -17.09
N ASP A 106 -15.88 -0.07 -17.75
CA ASP A 106 -15.77 0.08 -19.22
C ASP A 106 -14.80 -0.88 -19.95
N ASN A 107 -14.25 -1.89 -19.27
CA ASN A 107 -13.28 -2.84 -19.82
C ASN A 107 -13.71 -4.28 -19.49
N MET A 108 -13.69 -5.16 -20.49
CA MET A 108 -13.76 -6.60 -20.28
C MET A 108 -12.53 -7.16 -19.54
N HIS A 109 -12.73 -8.08 -18.61
CA HIS A 109 -11.66 -8.82 -17.95
C HIS A 109 -11.98 -10.29 -17.69
N ILE A 110 -10.95 -11.13 -17.78
CA ILE A 110 -11.02 -12.55 -17.44
C ILE A 110 -10.41 -12.75 -16.06
N HIS A 111 -11.15 -13.36 -15.14
CA HIS A 111 -10.62 -13.88 -13.88
C HIS A 111 -10.30 -15.35 -14.05
N ILE A 112 -9.14 -15.80 -13.56
CA ILE A 112 -8.80 -17.21 -13.46
C ILE A 112 -8.43 -17.51 -12.01
N ILE A 113 -9.10 -18.50 -11.40
CA ILE A 113 -8.74 -19.02 -10.08
C ILE A 113 -8.12 -20.40 -10.29
N ALA A 114 -6.90 -20.60 -9.79
CA ALA A 114 -6.16 -21.84 -9.94
C ALA A 114 -5.69 -22.41 -8.59
N ASN A 115 -5.62 -23.73 -8.48
CA ASN A 115 -4.98 -24.41 -7.37
C ASN A 115 -3.46 -24.28 -7.55
N ARG A 116 -2.76 -23.84 -6.51
CA ARG A 116 -1.29 -23.73 -6.53
C ARG A 116 -0.63 -25.11 -6.42
N ILE A 117 -1.34 -26.11 -5.93
CA ILE A 117 -0.87 -27.49 -5.83
C ILE A 117 -1.32 -28.22 -7.11
N SER A 118 -0.41 -28.95 -7.76
CA SER A 118 -0.71 -29.73 -8.96
C SER A 118 -1.44 -31.02 -8.60
N LEU A 119 -2.03 -31.70 -9.58
CA LEU A 119 -2.58 -33.04 -9.40
C LEU A 119 -1.53 -34.07 -8.93
N TYR A 120 -0.24 -33.75 -9.09
CA TYR A 120 0.90 -34.57 -8.66
C TYR A 120 1.51 -34.10 -7.32
N GLY A 121 0.85 -33.16 -6.61
CA GLY A 121 1.29 -32.65 -5.31
C GLY A 121 2.36 -31.56 -5.36
N GLU A 122 2.83 -31.17 -6.56
CA GLU A 122 3.87 -30.16 -6.74
C GLU A 122 3.32 -28.76 -6.40
N VAL A 123 4.13 -27.94 -5.73
CA VAL A 123 3.75 -26.56 -5.39
C VAL A 123 4.25 -25.61 -6.46
N TYR A 124 3.33 -25.00 -7.20
CA TYR A 124 3.64 -24.01 -8.23
C TYR A 124 4.50 -22.86 -7.67
N ASP A 125 5.62 -22.54 -8.33
CA ASP A 125 6.49 -21.45 -7.92
C ASP A 125 5.84 -20.08 -8.16
N THR A 126 5.68 -19.31 -7.08
CA THR A 126 5.11 -17.96 -7.10
C THR A 126 6.16 -16.85 -7.19
N THR A 127 7.44 -17.19 -7.29
CA THR A 127 8.55 -16.23 -7.37
C THR A 127 8.42 -15.41 -8.66
N PHE A 128 8.33 -14.09 -8.52
CA PHE A 128 8.03 -13.15 -9.61
C PHE A 128 6.76 -13.49 -10.44
N VAL A 129 5.76 -14.17 -9.86
CA VAL A 129 4.56 -14.62 -10.62
C VAL A 129 3.79 -13.46 -11.26
N SER A 130 3.77 -12.28 -10.63
CA SER A 130 3.19 -11.06 -11.20
C SER A 130 3.89 -10.64 -12.50
N ASN A 131 5.23 -10.74 -12.54
CA ASN A 131 6.04 -10.41 -13.70
C ASN A 131 5.87 -11.46 -14.80
N ARG A 132 5.81 -12.75 -14.42
CA ARG A 132 5.51 -13.87 -15.33
C ARG A 132 4.15 -13.69 -16.00
N ALA A 133 3.11 -13.37 -15.22
CA ALA A 133 1.77 -13.07 -15.73
C ALA A 133 1.73 -11.84 -16.65
N ALA A 134 2.44 -10.76 -16.31
CA ALA A 134 2.52 -9.57 -17.14
C ALA A 134 3.25 -9.84 -18.47
N ARG A 135 4.32 -10.64 -18.44
CA ARG A 135 5.08 -11.08 -19.63
C ARG A 135 4.22 -11.95 -20.56
N VAL A 136 3.59 -13.00 -20.03
CA VAL A 136 2.67 -13.87 -20.79
C VAL A 136 1.53 -13.04 -21.42
N ALA A 137 0.99 -12.06 -20.70
CA ALA A 137 -0.05 -11.18 -21.25
C ALA A 137 0.46 -10.27 -22.38
N GLU A 138 1.72 -9.84 -22.34
CA GLU A 138 2.34 -9.06 -23.42
C GLU A 138 2.65 -9.93 -24.65
N GLU A 139 3.19 -11.13 -24.44
CA GLU A 139 3.47 -12.12 -25.51
C GLU A 139 2.19 -12.52 -26.25
N LEU A 140 1.10 -12.80 -25.52
CA LEU A 140 -0.22 -13.05 -26.12
C LEU A 140 -0.80 -11.80 -26.80
N SER A 141 -0.57 -10.59 -26.25
CA SER A 141 -1.01 -9.35 -26.92
C SER A 141 -0.34 -9.19 -28.29
N ARG A 142 0.98 -9.41 -28.37
CA ARG A 142 1.74 -9.40 -29.62
C ARG A 142 1.22 -10.47 -30.59
N LYS A 143 1.07 -11.72 -30.12
CA LYS A 143 0.61 -12.85 -30.95
C LYS A 143 -0.76 -12.63 -31.59
N TYR A 144 -1.69 -11.99 -30.88
CA TYR A 144 -3.06 -11.76 -31.36
C TYR A 144 -3.29 -10.35 -31.93
N GLY A 145 -2.25 -9.53 -32.13
CA GLY A 145 -2.40 -8.16 -32.65
C GLY A 145 -3.29 -7.27 -31.77
N MET A 146 -3.21 -7.48 -30.45
CA MET A 146 -3.96 -6.74 -29.42
C MET A 146 -3.11 -5.63 -28.82
N THR A 147 -3.77 -4.68 -28.15
CA THR A 147 -3.16 -3.50 -27.54
C THR A 147 -2.12 -3.85 -26.47
N ILE A 148 -0.86 -3.51 -26.70
CA ILE A 148 0.22 -3.73 -25.72
C ILE A 148 0.20 -2.59 -24.68
N ALA A 149 0.05 -2.95 -23.41
CA ALA A 149 -0.15 -1.98 -22.34
C ALA A 149 1.08 -1.12 -22.00
N LYS A 150 2.28 -1.53 -22.45
CA LYS A 150 3.51 -0.73 -22.33
C LYS A 150 3.54 0.39 -23.37
N GLU A 151 3.24 0.10 -24.63
CA GLU A 151 3.17 1.09 -25.72
C GLU A 151 2.18 2.20 -25.39
N VAL A 152 0.94 1.86 -25.00
CA VAL A 152 -0.06 2.85 -24.56
C VAL A 152 0.39 3.68 -23.36
N LYS A 153 1.26 3.15 -22.48
CA LYS A 153 1.86 3.93 -21.38
C LYS A 153 2.96 4.86 -21.86
N THR A 154 3.74 4.45 -22.87
CA THR A 154 4.75 5.29 -23.53
C THR A 154 4.07 6.42 -24.29
N ASP A 155 3.05 6.14 -25.09
CA ASP A 155 2.26 7.16 -25.81
C ASP A 155 1.60 8.14 -24.84
N ARG A 156 1.05 7.64 -23.72
CA ARG A 156 0.50 8.49 -22.66
C ARG A 156 1.54 9.27 -21.87
N LYS A 157 2.83 8.89 -21.86
CA LYS A 157 3.90 9.72 -21.31
C LYS A 157 4.19 10.89 -22.25
N HIS A 158 4.43 10.60 -23.53
CA HIS A 158 4.65 11.63 -24.55
C HIS A 158 3.43 12.58 -24.69
N GLN A 159 2.19 12.08 -24.53
CA GLN A 159 1.01 12.95 -24.46
C GLN A 159 0.90 13.73 -23.14
N LYS A 160 1.34 13.19 -21.99
CA LYS A 160 1.34 13.92 -20.71
C LYS A 160 2.47 14.95 -20.59
N GLU A 161 3.50 14.86 -21.42
CA GLU A 161 4.51 15.92 -21.59
C GLU A 161 3.95 17.15 -22.31
N LYS A 162 2.74 17.07 -22.90
CA LYS A 162 1.85 18.24 -23.04
C LYS A 162 1.25 18.65 -21.69
N SER A 163 2.12 18.85 -20.71
CA SER A 163 1.80 19.71 -19.57
C SER A 163 1.35 21.07 -20.11
N ASN A 164 0.30 21.65 -19.54
CA ASN A 164 -0.13 22.99 -19.91
C ASN A 164 1.09 23.93 -19.77
N PRO A 165 1.61 24.56 -20.84
CA PRO A 165 2.91 25.24 -20.80
C PRO A 165 2.93 26.35 -19.75
N THR A 166 1.80 27.04 -19.58
CA THR A 166 1.58 28.02 -18.51
C THR A 166 1.83 27.43 -17.12
N ARG A 167 1.46 26.17 -16.86
CA ARG A 167 1.64 25.53 -15.55
C ARG A 167 3.09 25.18 -15.23
N GLU A 168 3.86 24.69 -16.19
CA GLU A 168 5.28 24.43 -15.96
C GLU A 168 6.09 25.73 -15.90
N GLN A 169 5.68 26.78 -16.63
CA GLN A 169 6.27 28.12 -16.51
C GLN A 169 6.00 28.73 -15.12
N THR A 170 4.75 28.78 -14.65
CA THR A 170 4.39 29.21 -13.28
C THR A 170 5.15 28.42 -12.22
N LYS A 171 5.31 27.11 -12.41
CA LYS A 171 6.08 26.23 -11.50
C LYS A 171 7.57 26.55 -11.50
N LYS A 172 8.15 26.89 -12.65
CA LYS A 172 9.56 27.29 -12.79
C LYS A 172 9.83 28.62 -12.07
N GLU A 173 8.96 29.61 -12.26
CA GLU A 173 9.02 30.92 -11.59
C GLU A 173 8.87 30.78 -10.07
N MET A 174 7.82 30.10 -9.61
CA MET A 174 7.62 29.79 -8.18
C MET A 174 8.82 29.03 -7.60
N ARG A 175 9.41 28.08 -8.35
CA ARG A 175 10.62 27.37 -7.92
C ARG A 175 11.81 28.31 -7.77
N GLN A 176 12.04 29.22 -8.72
CA GLN A 176 13.12 30.22 -8.63
C GLN A 176 12.96 31.11 -7.40
N ILE A 177 11.76 31.63 -7.14
CA ILE A 177 11.45 32.43 -5.95
C ILE A 177 11.70 31.61 -4.67
N CYS A 178 11.15 30.39 -4.59
CA CYS A 178 11.32 29.52 -3.43
C CYS A 178 12.78 29.18 -3.10
N TYR A 179 13.63 28.91 -4.11
CA TYR A 179 15.05 28.65 -3.86
C TYR A 179 15.82 29.94 -3.50
N ALA A 180 15.58 31.06 -4.19
CA ALA A 180 16.22 32.34 -3.86
C ALA A 180 15.93 32.80 -2.42
N LEU A 181 14.67 32.65 -1.98
CA LEU A 181 14.28 32.93 -0.60
C LEU A 181 14.85 31.90 0.39
N LEU A 182 14.91 30.62 0.00
CA LEU A 182 15.51 29.60 0.86
C LEU A 182 16.99 29.90 1.09
N ASP A 183 17.77 30.12 0.04
CA ASP A 183 19.21 30.40 0.14
C ASP A 183 19.51 31.72 0.88
N LYS A 184 18.63 32.72 0.77
CA LYS A 184 18.73 33.99 1.52
C LYS A 184 18.55 33.84 3.04
N TYR A 185 17.70 32.92 3.50
CA TYR A 185 17.35 32.77 4.93
C TYR A 185 17.85 31.48 5.59
N ARG A 186 18.38 30.53 4.81
CA ARG A 186 18.91 29.26 5.31
C ARG A 186 20.05 29.49 6.29
N GLY A 187 20.00 28.79 7.43
CA GLY A 187 21.02 28.95 8.48
C GLY A 187 20.90 30.23 9.31
N THR A 188 19.95 31.12 9.02
CA THR A 188 19.43 32.05 10.04
C THR A 188 18.35 31.32 10.84
N ASP A 189 18.29 31.52 12.16
CA ASP A 189 17.54 30.67 13.11
C ASP A 189 16.00 30.81 12.98
N ILE A 190 15.26 30.78 14.10
CA ILE A 190 13.79 30.89 14.13
C ILE A 190 13.28 32.14 13.39
N THR A 191 14.05 33.24 13.44
CA THR A 191 13.83 34.47 12.67
C THR A 191 13.87 34.22 11.16
N GLY A 192 14.80 33.39 10.67
CA GLY A 192 14.95 33.00 9.27
C GLY A 192 13.75 32.26 8.72
N HIS A 193 13.23 31.28 9.48
CA HIS A 193 12.01 30.57 9.09
C HIS A 193 10.81 31.53 8.96
N SER A 194 10.70 32.47 9.89
CA SER A 194 9.62 33.45 9.95
C SER A 194 9.69 34.44 8.78
N MET A 195 10.89 34.96 8.48
CA MET A 195 11.15 35.83 7.33
C MET A 195 10.93 35.12 5.99
N PHE A 196 11.35 33.86 5.86
CA PHE A 196 11.10 33.05 4.67
C PHE A 196 9.60 32.89 4.37
N LEU A 197 8.78 32.60 5.40
CA LEU A 197 7.33 32.50 5.24
C LEU A 197 6.69 33.86 4.90
N TYR A 198 7.18 34.95 5.49
CA TYR A 198 6.71 36.30 5.21
C TYR A 198 7.03 36.74 3.76
N GLU A 199 8.28 36.57 3.31
CA GLU A 199 8.65 36.95 1.95
C GLU A 199 7.99 36.05 0.89
N LEU A 200 7.73 34.76 1.17
CA LEU A 200 6.91 33.93 0.27
C LEU A 200 5.50 34.51 0.09
N ASN A 201 4.83 34.87 1.19
CA ASN A 201 3.49 35.45 1.14
C ASN A 201 3.49 36.80 0.39
N LYS A 202 4.51 37.65 0.64
CA LYS A 202 4.72 38.91 -0.10
C LYS A 202 4.93 38.69 -1.61
N ASN A 203 5.54 37.57 -2.00
CA ASN A 203 5.68 37.14 -3.41
C ASN A 203 4.42 36.41 -3.95
N GLY A 204 3.29 36.43 -3.23
CA GLY A 204 2.04 35.79 -3.65
C GLY A 204 2.04 34.27 -3.54
N ILE A 205 2.97 33.68 -2.77
CA ILE A 205 3.10 32.23 -2.59
C ILE A 205 2.54 31.83 -1.21
N ALA A 206 1.38 31.19 -1.19
CA ALA A 206 0.75 30.69 0.03
C ALA A 206 1.15 29.23 0.32
N ILE A 207 1.41 28.90 1.60
CA ILE A 207 1.72 27.53 2.05
C ILE A 207 0.56 26.94 2.87
N GLU A 208 0.06 25.79 2.43
CA GLU A 208 -0.98 25.01 3.10
C GLU A 208 -0.39 23.71 3.72
N ARG A 209 -0.71 23.44 4.99
CA ARG A 209 -0.29 22.21 5.71
C ARG A 209 -1.27 21.07 5.46
N MET A 210 -0.91 20.12 4.60
CA MET A 210 -1.77 18.97 4.32
C MET A 210 -1.79 17.97 5.48
N LYS A 211 -2.95 17.84 6.13
CA LYS A 211 -3.20 16.91 7.27
C LYS A 211 -3.82 15.59 6.79
N ASN A 212 -3.54 14.49 7.48
CA ASN A 212 -4.24 13.23 7.29
C ASN A 212 -5.54 13.17 8.12
N LYS A 213 -6.33 12.09 7.99
CA LYS A 213 -7.57 11.87 8.79
C LYS A 213 -7.35 11.72 10.31
N GLN A 214 -6.12 11.80 10.79
CA GLN A 214 -5.72 11.77 12.20
C GLN A 214 -5.08 13.11 12.63
N GLY A 215 -5.29 14.19 11.87
CA GLY A 215 -4.74 15.53 12.13
C GLY A 215 -3.24 15.71 11.83
N LYS A 216 -2.49 14.65 11.56
CA LYS A 216 -1.04 14.68 11.37
C LYS A 216 -0.67 15.27 10.01
N VAL A 217 0.16 16.31 10.01
CA VAL A 217 0.70 16.92 8.78
C VAL A 217 1.63 15.92 8.08
N TYR A 218 1.38 15.65 6.80
CA TYR A 218 2.18 14.72 5.98
C TYR A 218 2.94 15.43 4.84
N GLY A 219 2.57 16.66 4.49
CA GLY A 219 3.22 17.43 3.44
C GLY A 219 2.79 18.89 3.41
N LEU A 220 3.47 19.67 2.58
CA LEU A 220 3.13 21.06 2.28
C LEU A 220 2.65 21.17 0.84
N LYS A 221 1.72 22.07 0.60
CA LYS A 221 1.21 22.48 -0.71
C LYS A 221 1.45 23.98 -0.84
N PHE A 222 1.99 24.39 -1.98
CA PHE A 222 2.30 25.78 -2.30
C PHE A 222 1.31 26.23 -3.38
N SER A 223 0.79 27.44 -3.26
CA SER A 223 -0.13 28.04 -4.23
C SER A 223 0.43 29.36 -4.73
N TYR A 224 0.49 29.53 -6.05
CA TYR A 224 1.01 30.72 -6.75
C TYR A 224 0.17 30.96 -8.01
N THR A 225 -0.21 32.22 -8.25
CA THR A 225 -1.02 32.67 -9.41
C THR A 225 -2.19 31.73 -9.78
N GLY A 226 -3.01 31.38 -8.78
CA GLY A 226 -4.19 30.51 -8.96
C GLY A 226 -3.89 29.01 -9.17
N GLN A 227 -2.62 28.60 -9.18
CA GLN A 227 -2.21 27.20 -9.34
C GLN A 227 -1.62 26.65 -8.04
N SER A 228 -1.80 25.35 -7.79
CA SER A 228 -1.19 24.67 -6.64
C SER A 228 -0.24 23.55 -7.05
N PHE A 229 0.81 23.40 -6.24
CA PHE A 229 1.88 22.42 -6.39
C PHE A 229 2.18 21.77 -5.05
N LYS A 230 2.57 20.48 -5.07
CA LYS A 230 3.10 19.82 -3.87
C LYS A 230 4.52 20.31 -3.63
N ALA A 231 4.94 20.41 -2.38
CA ALA A 231 6.32 20.79 -2.05
C ALA A 231 7.37 19.93 -2.79
N SER A 232 7.12 18.62 -2.93
CA SER A 232 7.98 17.68 -3.66
C SER A 232 8.06 17.93 -5.18
N GLU A 233 7.16 18.73 -5.74
CA GLU A 233 7.20 19.16 -7.16
C GLU A 233 8.06 20.44 -7.34
N ILE A 234 8.42 21.12 -6.24
CA ILE A 234 9.33 22.27 -6.19
C ILE A 234 10.76 21.81 -5.89
N GLY A 235 10.92 21.01 -4.83
CA GLY A 235 12.21 20.55 -4.33
C GLY A 235 12.06 19.59 -3.14
N ARG A 236 13.10 18.80 -2.85
CA ARG A 236 13.09 17.88 -1.69
C ARG A 236 13.23 18.64 -0.37
N GLU A 237 13.79 19.85 -0.45
CA GLU A 237 14.10 20.78 0.63
C GLU A 237 12.82 21.41 1.22
N PHE A 238 11.75 21.53 0.43
CA PHE A 238 10.50 22.18 0.83
C PHE A 238 9.48 21.24 1.50
N GLY A 239 9.77 19.93 1.61
CA GLY A 239 8.89 19.00 2.33
C GLY A 239 8.78 19.37 3.81
N TYR A 240 7.62 19.17 4.45
CA TYR A 240 7.33 19.67 5.82
C TYR A 240 8.48 19.53 6.84
N ARG A 241 9.10 18.34 6.90
CA ARG A 241 10.26 18.06 7.78
C ARG A 241 11.59 18.58 7.25
N SER A 242 11.78 18.60 5.94
CA SER A 242 12.99 19.12 5.29
C SER A 242 13.08 20.63 5.47
N LEU A 243 11.96 21.32 5.30
CA LEU A 243 11.88 22.77 5.37
C LEU A 243 12.18 23.25 6.78
N GLN A 244 11.63 22.60 7.80
CA GLN A 244 11.94 22.89 9.20
C GLN A 244 13.45 22.74 9.48
N LYS A 245 14.07 21.64 9.02
CA LYS A 245 15.51 21.39 9.16
C LYS A 245 16.43 22.42 8.50
N ASN A 246 15.97 23.17 7.50
CA ASN A 246 16.79 24.20 6.87
C ASN A 246 16.96 25.46 7.74
N PHE A 247 16.17 25.58 8.82
CA PHE A 247 16.20 26.66 9.81
C PHE A 247 16.34 26.13 11.25
N GLU A 248 16.69 24.85 11.42
CA GLU A 248 17.16 24.32 12.71
C GLU A 248 18.61 24.79 12.90
N SER A 249 18.92 25.39 14.06
CA SER A 249 20.27 25.89 14.35
C SER A 249 21.29 24.75 14.39
N THR A 250 22.52 25.03 13.96
CA THR A 250 23.61 24.04 13.91
C THR A 250 24.20 23.71 15.30
N ASN A 251 23.52 24.07 16.40
CA ASN A 251 24.03 24.01 17.79
C ASN A 251 24.02 22.57 18.38
N LYS A 252 24.40 21.59 17.56
CA LYS A 252 24.74 20.22 18.00
C LYS A 252 26.20 20.06 18.43
N GLU A 253 27.03 21.08 18.27
CA GLU A 253 28.42 21.09 18.74
C GLU A 253 28.57 21.78 20.09
N GLU A 254 27.94 22.95 20.31
CA GLU A 254 27.96 23.63 21.62
C GLU A 254 27.33 22.80 22.75
N SER A 255 26.26 22.05 22.44
CA SER A 255 25.59 21.14 23.39
C SER A 255 26.40 19.87 23.73
N LYS A 256 27.53 19.63 23.03
CA LYS A 256 28.57 18.66 23.43
C LYS A 256 29.65 19.30 24.29
N ILE A 257 30.12 20.49 23.93
CA ILE A 257 31.22 21.17 24.64
C ILE A 257 30.81 21.53 26.09
N LEU A 258 29.60 22.07 26.29
CA LEU A 258 29.10 22.42 27.64
C LEU A 258 28.92 21.20 28.57
N ARG A 259 28.88 19.97 28.02
CA ARG A 259 28.76 18.72 28.81
C ARG A 259 30.11 18.13 29.23
N GLN A 260 31.23 18.59 28.67
CA GLN A 260 32.57 18.09 29.02
C GLN A 260 33.29 18.96 30.05
N THR A 261 32.90 20.22 30.24
CA THR A 261 33.59 21.15 31.17
C THR A 261 33.10 21.08 32.63
N VAL A 262 32.16 20.18 32.97
CA VAL A 262 31.58 20.05 34.32
C VAL A 262 31.93 18.71 34.99
N GLN A 263 32.82 17.92 34.38
CA GLN A 263 33.24 16.62 34.94
C GLN A 263 34.76 16.46 34.90
N GLU A 264 35.43 16.87 35.99
CA GLU A 264 36.38 16.08 36.79
C GLU A 264 37.06 16.96 37.87
N PRO A 265 37.71 16.41 38.90
CA PRO A 265 37.47 15.11 39.57
C PRO A 265 37.47 15.22 41.11
N THR A 266 36.94 14.20 41.80
CA THR A 266 37.44 13.84 43.15
C THR A 266 37.43 12.33 43.33
N GLU A 267 38.64 11.77 43.40
CA GLU A 267 39.11 10.66 44.26
C GLU A 267 38.08 9.76 45.01
N LYS A 268 38.28 8.44 45.16
CA LYS A 268 39.54 7.70 45.39
C LYS A 268 39.35 6.18 45.19
N ASN A 269 40.45 5.46 44.93
CA ASN A 269 40.77 4.05 45.26
C ASN A 269 39.72 2.95 44.91
N GLU A 270 40.07 1.82 44.27
CA GLU A 270 41.16 0.90 44.65
C GLU A 270 41.53 -0.07 43.50
N GLN A 271 42.61 -0.85 43.66
CA GLN A 271 43.21 -1.70 42.62
C GLN A 271 42.81 -3.20 42.74
N PRO A 272 43.25 -4.12 41.84
CA PRO A 272 42.35 -5.10 41.25
C PRO A 272 42.49 -6.52 41.82
N ASN A 273 41.59 -7.42 41.39
CA ASN A 273 42.00 -8.72 40.85
C ASN A 273 40.85 -9.41 40.10
N ALA A 274 41.19 -10.01 38.95
CA ALA A 274 40.39 -11.04 38.31
C ALA A 274 41.36 -12.05 37.74
N ASP A 275 41.26 -13.33 38.15
CA ASP A 275 41.89 -14.39 37.36
C ASP A 275 41.24 -15.78 37.55
N TYR A 276 41.20 -16.48 36.42
CA TYR A 276 40.88 -17.90 36.14
C TYR A 276 39.49 -18.54 36.37
N GLN A 277 39.05 -19.09 35.23
CA GLN A 277 38.06 -20.12 34.92
C GLN A 277 38.07 -21.36 35.84
N LEU A 278 36.94 -22.11 35.88
CA LEU A 278 36.83 -23.47 35.27
C LEU A 278 35.38 -24.01 35.34
N VAL A 279 35.15 -25.19 34.72
CA VAL A 279 33.81 -25.68 34.28
C VAL A 279 33.25 -26.81 35.21
N PRO A 280 32.21 -27.64 34.87
CA PRO A 280 30.91 -27.66 35.54
C PRO A 280 30.58 -28.93 36.36
N LYS A 281 29.40 -28.96 37.03
CA LYS A 281 28.47 -30.12 36.99
C LYS A 281 27.07 -29.90 37.60
N SER A 282 26.15 -30.74 37.10
CA SER A 282 24.82 -31.22 37.55
C SER A 282 24.52 -31.15 39.06
N ARG A 283 23.26 -31.20 39.56
CA ARG A 283 22.14 -32.12 39.21
C ARG A 283 20.86 -31.76 40.01
N SER A 284 19.65 -31.97 39.46
CA SER A 284 18.34 -32.30 40.13
C SER A 284 17.87 -31.55 41.41
N THR A 285 16.60 -31.18 41.65
CA THR A 285 15.36 -32.00 41.60
C THR A 285 14.05 -31.18 41.53
N VAL A 286 13.04 -31.75 40.85
CA VAL A 286 11.58 -31.76 41.14
C VAL A 286 11.05 -30.92 42.33
N SER A 287 10.08 -30.00 42.12
CA SER A 287 8.64 -30.27 42.35
C SER A 287 7.68 -29.08 42.12
N ARG A 288 6.43 -29.49 41.89
CA ARG A 288 5.11 -28.85 41.71
C ARG A 288 4.69 -27.60 42.54
N ASP A 289 3.95 -26.74 41.82
CA ASP A 289 2.57 -26.28 42.06
C ASP A 289 2.18 -25.06 42.97
N TYR A 290 1.32 -24.23 42.36
CA TYR A 290 0.34 -23.23 42.82
C TYR A 290 0.62 -22.29 44.03
N ALA A 291 0.69 -20.99 43.74
CA ALA A 291 -0.10 -19.96 44.44
C ALA A 291 -0.20 -18.64 43.63
N THR A 292 -1.41 -18.06 43.55
CA THR A 292 -1.64 -16.63 43.24
C THR A 292 -1.24 -15.74 44.41
N PRO A 293 -1.00 -14.44 44.15
CA PRO A 293 -1.53 -13.41 45.05
C PRO A 293 -2.23 -12.24 44.34
N GLN A 294 -3.07 -11.56 45.11
CA GLN A 294 -3.80 -10.35 44.73
C GLN A 294 -2.95 -9.08 44.84
N VAL A 295 -3.28 -8.10 43.99
CA VAL A 295 -3.51 -6.67 44.30
C VAL A 295 -2.88 -6.08 45.58
N GLN A 296 -2.04 -5.04 45.43
CA GLN A 296 -2.30 -3.70 46.00
C GLN A 296 -1.35 -2.62 45.42
N ASN A 297 -1.95 -1.53 44.91
CA ASN A 297 -1.64 -0.08 45.01
C ASN A 297 -0.17 0.43 44.84
N SER A 298 0.13 1.69 44.47
CA SER A 298 -0.66 2.93 44.41
C SER A 298 0.05 4.00 43.53
N ILE A 299 -0.70 4.98 43.00
CA ILE A 299 -0.32 6.41 42.77
C ILE A 299 0.91 6.68 41.85
N GLY A 300 0.90 7.60 40.89
CA GLY A 300 -0.15 8.50 40.39
C GLY A 300 0.49 9.58 39.48
N ALA A 301 -0.23 10.03 38.45
CA ALA A 301 0.21 11.14 37.60
C ALA A 301 -1.00 11.83 36.95
N VAL A 302 -1.35 13.00 37.46
CA VAL A 302 -2.29 13.94 36.85
C VAL A 302 -1.56 15.27 36.64
N ALA A 303 -1.46 15.69 35.38
CA ALA A 303 -1.15 17.07 35.00
C ALA A 303 -1.65 17.32 33.56
N ASP A 304 -2.22 18.51 33.38
CA ASP A 304 -2.36 19.27 32.13
C ASP A 304 -3.33 18.76 31.04
N THR A 305 -4.56 19.23 31.19
CA THR A 305 -5.58 19.45 30.15
C THR A 305 -6.08 20.91 30.29
N ILE A 306 -6.83 21.45 29.31
CA ILE A 306 -7.18 22.89 29.12
C ILE A 306 -5.97 23.63 28.50
N VAL A 307 -6.00 24.42 27.41
CA VAL A 307 -6.94 25.37 26.75
C VAL A 307 -6.94 25.08 25.22
N SER A 308 -7.98 25.26 24.38
CA SER A 308 -9.37 25.74 24.50
C SER A 308 -10.29 25.03 23.49
N ALA A 309 -11.56 25.45 23.40
CA ALA A 309 -12.47 25.29 22.26
C ALA A 309 -13.15 26.64 21.93
N ALA A 310 -13.28 26.99 20.65
CA ALA A 310 -14.18 28.03 20.12
C ALA A 310 -14.18 28.00 18.58
N ASP A 311 -15.24 27.45 17.98
CA ASP A 311 -16.16 28.16 17.06
C ASP A 311 -16.97 27.16 16.22
N GLU A 312 -18.29 27.27 16.31
CA GLU A 312 -19.27 26.53 15.51
C GLU A 312 -20.21 27.50 14.76
N ALA A 313 -20.76 27.00 13.66
CA ALA A 313 -21.97 27.46 12.97
C ALA A 313 -21.98 28.80 12.21
N VAL A 314 -21.98 28.70 10.87
CA VAL A 314 -22.92 29.41 9.97
C VAL A 314 -23.34 28.45 8.85
N GLU A 315 -24.63 28.40 8.51
CA GLU A 315 -25.21 27.62 7.41
C GLU A 315 -25.30 28.43 6.09
N GLY A 316 -25.53 27.76 4.94
CA GLY A 316 -26.20 28.39 3.79
C GLY A 316 -25.62 28.15 2.39
N LEU A 317 -26.35 27.35 1.59
CA LEU A 317 -26.39 27.22 0.12
C LEU A 317 -25.23 27.71 -0.78
N GLY A 318 -24.78 26.82 -1.68
CA GLY A 318 -24.00 27.14 -2.89
C GLY A 318 -23.79 25.89 -3.76
N ASP A 319 -24.24 25.94 -5.02
CA ASP A 319 -24.47 24.76 -5.87
C ASP A 319 -23.38 24.51 -6.96
N LEU A 320 -23.48 23.39 -7.67
CA LEU A 320 -22.86 23.04 -8.98
C LEU A 320 -21.37 22.61 -9.13
N ILE A 321 -21.16 21.51 -9.91
CA ILE A 321 -20.03 21.19 -10.82
C ILE A 321 -18.65 20.87 -10.16
N THR A 322 -17.92 19.75 -10.38
CA THR A 322 -17.98 18.55 -11.28
C THR A 322 -17.22 17.34 -10.65
N PRO A 323 -17.33 16.10 -11.18
CA PRO A 323 -16.98 14.87 -10.44
C PRO A 323 -15.50 14.44 -10.43
N SER A 324 -15.17 13.61 -9.44
CA SER A 324 -13.81 13.20 -9.07
C SER A 324 -13.35 11.88 -9.72
N THR A 325 -12.12 11.86 -10.27
CA THR A 325 -11.46 10.63 -10.73
C THR A 325 -10.76 9.89 -9.58
N GLN A 326 -11.52 9.28 -8.65
CA GLN A 326 -10.92 8.43 -7.59
C GLN A 326 -11.85 7.34 -7.00
N GLY A 327 -12.61 6.63 -7.84
CA GLY A 327 -13.64 5.68 -7.38
C GLY A 327 -13.16 4.35 -6.75
N ASN A 328 -12.16 3.67 -7.35
CA ASN A 328 -12.08 2.20 -7.22
C ASN A 328 -11.08 1.63 -6.19
N ASP A 329 -10.20 2.43 -5.58
CA ASP A 329 -9.40 1.97 -4.42
C ASP A 329 -10.23 1.99 -3.12
N LEU A 330 -11.25 2.85 -3.03
CA LEU A 330 -12.08 3.03 -1.83
C LEU A 330 -13.03 1.85 -1.61
N THR A 331 -13.59 1.28 -2.67
CA THR A 331 -14.54 0.15 -2.61
C THR A 331 -13.84 -1.15 -2.20
N GLU A 332 -12.69 -1.47 -2.80
CA GLU A 332 -11.85 -2.59 -2.38
C GLU A 332 -11.35 -2.40 -0.93
N ALA A 333 -10.84 -1.21 -0.57
CA ALA A 333 -10.39 -0.94 0.79
C ALA A 333 -11.52 -1.04 1.82
N ALA A 334 -12.74 -0.59 1.50
CA ALA A 334 -13.92 -0.71 2.36
C ALA A 334 -14.35 -2.17 2.53
N TRP A 335 -14.33 -2.98 1.46
CA TRP A 335 -14.67 -4.40 1.53
C TRP A 335 -13.63 -5.20 2.34
N GLN A 336 -12.34 -4.96 2.13
CA GLN A 336 -11.25 -5.51 2.97
C GLN A 336 -11.34 -5.04 4.44
N ARG A 337 -11.97 -3.89 4.72
CA ARG A 337 -12.30 -3.44 6.07
C ARG A 337 -13.48 -4.24 6.65
N LYS A 338 -14.55 -4.45 5.86
CA LYS A 338 -15.74 -5.24 6.24
C LYS A 338 -15.40 -6.70 6.56
N LEU A 339 -14.53 -7.33 5.77
CA LEU A 339 -14.02 -8.69 6.04
C LEU A 339 -13.25 -8.76 7.36
N ARG A 340 -12.31 -7.84 7.61
CA ARG A 340 -11.58 -7.75 8.89
C ARG A 340 -12.53 -7.55 10.08
N TYR A 341 -13.58 -6.74 9.90
CA TYR A 341 -14.58 -6.51 10.94
C TYR A 341 -15.45 -7.75 11.22
N GLN A 342 -15.86 -8.49 10.18
CA GLN A 342 -16.60 -9.75 10.33
C GLN A 342 -15.75 -10.86 10.96
N ALA A 343 -14.48 -10.98 10.58
CA ALA A 343 -13.55 -11.93 11.21
C ALA A 343 -13.35 -11.63 12.71
N ASN A 344 -13.25 -10.36 13.09
CA ASN A 344 -13.14 -9.94 14.48
C ASN A 344 -14.45 -10.12 15.27
N ARG A 345 -15.64 -9.94 14.66
CA ARG A 345 -16.92 -10.31 15.30
C ARG A 345 -17.03 -11.80 15.58
N LYS A 346 -16.53 -12.68 14.69
CA LYS A 346 -16.48 -14.12 14.95
C LYS A 346 -15.52 -14.47 16.10
N LYS A 347 -14.35 -13.84 16.19
CA LYS A 347 -13.43 -14.02 17.33
C LYS A 347 -13.99 -13.55 18.68
N LYS A 348 -14.81 -12.49 18.71
CA LYS A 348 -15.48 -12.04 19.94
C LYS A 348 -16.67 -12.92 20.39
N ARG A 349 -17.26 -13.73 19.49
CA ARG A 349 -18.36 -14.66 19.81
C ARG A 349 -17.91 -16.06 20.24
N GLY A 350 -16.61 -16.34 20.23
CA GLY A 350 -16.01 -17.62 20.66
C GLY A 350 -15.24 -17.54 21.99
N ARG A 351 -15.55 -16.54 22.83
CA ARG A 351 -15.06 -16.40 24.21
C ARG A 351 -16.25 -16.03 25.08
N GLY A 352 -17.10 -17.02 25.35
CA GLY A 352 -18.43 -16.80 25.92
C GLY A 352 -19.33 -18.02 25.80
N LEU A 353 -18.77 -19.18 26.18
CA LEU A 353 -19.37 -20.34 26.85
C LEU A 353 -18.20 -21.22 27.30
#